data_AF-A0AAU9C7B3-F1
#
_entry.id   AF-A0AAU9C7B3-F1
#
_cell.length_a   1.000
_cell.length_b   1.000
_cell.length_c   1.000
_cell.angle_alpha   90.00
_cell.angle_beta   90.00
_cell.angle_gamma   90.00
#
_symmetry.space_group_name_H-M   'P 1'
#
loop_
_entity.id
_entity.type
_entity.pdbx_description
1 polymer ?
#
loop_
_entity_poly.entity_id
_entity_poly.type
_entity_poly.pdbx_seq_one_letter_code
_entity_poly.pdbx_strand_id
1 'polypeptide(L)' 'MELARWQHGFERWLKENHQNDDTAHDISHFRRVWMTAQKIMVHHTVEPRVILAACYFHDIVGDAANLLI' A
#
# COMPACT_ATOMS: atom_id res chain seq x y z
N MET A 1 1.94 -9.59 -15.23
CA MET A 1 1.39 -10.78 -14.52
C MET A 1 1.90 -10.86 -13.08
N GLU A 2 3.22 -10.78 -12.82
CA GLU A 2 3.77 -10.82 -11.44
C GLU A 2 3.27 -9.66 -10.55
N LEU A 3 3.32 -8.41 -11.03
CA LEU A 3 2.99 -7.25 -10.19
C LEU A 3 1.53 -7.24 -9.72
N ALA A 4 0.60 -7.67 -10.57
CA ALA A 4 -0.82 -7.79 -10.21
C ALA A 4 -1.05 -8.90 -9.16
N ARG A 5 -0.27 -9.99 -9.21
CA ARG A 5 -0.31 -11.05 -8.20
C ARG A 5 0.18 -10.53 -6.84
N TRP A 6 1.27 -9.77 -6.83
CA TRP A 6 1.77 -9.11 -5.60
C TRP A 6 0.76 -8.12 -5.05
N GLN A 7 0.17 -7.28 -5.90
CA GLN A 7 -0.86 -6.32 -5.50
C GLN A 7 -2.05 -7.03 -4.84
N HIS A 8 -2.55 -8.12 -5.46
CA HIS A 8 -3.64 -8.91 -4.89
C HIS A 8 -3.26 -9.54 -3.55
N GLY A 9 -2.02 -10.04 -3.42
CA GLY A 9 -1.51 -10.57 -2.16
C GLY A 9 -1.48 -9.52 -1.04
N PHE A 10 -1.03 -8.30 -1.35
CA PHE A 10 -0.98 -7.20 -0.38
C PHE A 10 -2.37 -6.73 0.02
N GLU A 11 -3.29 -6.57 -0.94
CA GLU A 11 -4.68 -6.22 -0.67
C GLU A 11 -5.38 -7.26 0.22
N ARG A 12 -5.11 -8.55 -0.03
CA ARG A 12 -5.63 -9.63 0.81
C ARG A 12 -5.08 -9.55 2.23
N TRP A 13 -3.76 -9.40 2.37
CA TRP A 13 -3.12 -9.31 3.68
C TRP A 13 -3.63 -8.10 4.48
N LEU A 14 -3.78 -6.93 3.83
CA LEU A 14 -4.36 -5.74 4.44
C LEU A 14 -5.78 -5.98 4.94
N LYS A 15 -6.61 -6.61 4.10
CA LYS A 15 -7.99 -6.94 4.48
C LYS A 15 -8.08 -7.90 5.66
N GLU A 16 -7.12 -8.82 5.78
CA GLU A 16 -7.08 -9.81 6.87
C GLU A 16 -6.48 -9.26 8.17
N ASN A 17 -5.55 -8.28 8.09
CA ASN A 17 -4.75 -7.84 9.24
C ASN A 17 -5.01 -6.39 9.70
N HIS A 18 -5.63 -5.55 8.86
CA HIS A 18 -5.88 -4.13 9.12
C HIS A 18 -7.37 -3.79 8.94
N GLN A 19 -8.24 -4.44 9.72
CA GLN A 19 -9.69 -4.20 9.73
C GLN A 19 -10.16 -3.13 10.73
N ASN A 20 -9.25 -2.35 11.33
CA ASN A 20 -9.66 -1.33 12.30
C ASN A 20 -10.22 -0.11 11.57
N ASP A 21 -11.55 -0.13 11.38
CA ASP A 21 -12.58 0.93 11.43
C ASP A 21 -12.27 2.38 11.00
N ASP A 22 -11.16 2.63 10.30
CA ASP A 22 -10.80 3.95 9.81
C ASP A 22 -11.07 4.01 8.30
N THR A 23 -12.21 4.61 7.95
CA THR A 23 -12.67 4.74 6.56
C THR A 23 -11.71 5.53 5.67
N ALA A 24 -10.73 6.23 6.26
CA ALA A 24 -9.66 6.92 5.54
C ALA A 24 -8.50 5.99 5.10
N HIS A 25 -8.27 4.87 5.80
CA HIS A 25 -7.19 3.89 5.52
C HIS A 25 -7.67 2.65 4.73
N ASP A 26 -8.85 2.75 4.09
CA ASP A 26 -9.39 1.68 3.25
C ASP A 26 -8.48 1.37 2.04
N ILE A 27 -8.56 0.16 1.50
CA ILE A 27 -7.83 -0.34 0.31
C ILE A 27 -7.86 0.67 -0.85
N SER A 28 -8.95 1.43 -0.94
CA SER A 28 -9.12 2.55 -1.87
C SER A 28 -8.02 3.62 -1.77
N HIS A 29 -7.54 3.97 -0.57
CA HIS A 29 -6.41 4.88 -0.35
C HIS A 29 -5.13 4.31 -0.98
N PHE A 30 -4.74 3.09 -0.61
CA PHE A 30 -3.51 2.45 -1.11
C PHE A 30 -3.52 2.31 -2.64
N ARG A 31 -4.68 1.98 -3.23
CA ARG A 31 -4.86 1.93 -4.68
C ARG A 31 -4.63 3.29 -5.34
N ARG A 32 -5.12 4.40 -4.76
CA ARG A 32 -4.88 5.75 -5.30
C ARG A 32 -3.41 6.12 -5.27
N VAL A 33 -2.72 5.85 -4.15
CA VAL A 33 -1.27 6.07 -4.03
C VAL A 33 -0.51 5.26 -5.08
N TRP A 34 -0.85 3.98 -5.24
CA TRP A 34 -0.25 3.11 -6.24
C TRP A 34 -0.50 3.57 -7.69
N MET A 35 -1.71 4.05 -8.01
CA MET A 35 -2.00 4.62 -9.33
C MET A 35 -1.14 5.86 -9.64
N THR A 36 -0.92 6.73 -8.65
CA THR A 36 -0.05 7.90 -8.80
C THR A 36 1.41 7.49 -8.94
N ALA A 37 1.88 6.56 -8.11
CA ALA A 37 3.24 6.04 -8.17
C ALA A 37 3.56 5.45 -9.56
N GLN A 38 2.66 4.64 -10.13
CA GLN A 38 2.83 4.10 -11.48
C GLN A 38 3.05 5.19 -12.54
N LYS A 39 2.33 6.32 -12.45
CA LYS A 39 2.50 7.44 -13.39
C LYS A 39 3.87 8.11 -13.24
N ILE A 40 4.32 8.29 -12.00
CA ILE A 40 5.63 8.89 -11.71
C ILE A 40 6.75 7.97 -12.21
N MET A 41 6.64 6.66 -11.93
CA MET A 41 7.65 5.66 -12.28
C MET A 41 7.96 5.57 -13.77
N VAL A 42 7.06 5.98 -14.66
CA VAL A 42 7.30 6.01 -16.13
C VAL A 42 8.56 6.81 -16.48
N HIS A 43 8.92 7.80 -15.66
CA HIS A 43 10.05 8.69 -15.89
C HIS A 43 11.32 8.32 -15.11
N HIS A 44 11.32 7.19 -14.39
CA HIS A 44 12.44 6.80 -13.54
C HIS A 44 12.84 5.33 -13.75
N THR A 45 14.13 5.02 -13.63
CA THR A 45 14.61 3.63 -13.59
C THR A 45 14.47 3.11 -12.17
N VAL A 46 13.33 2.49 -11.88
CA VAL A 46 12.96 1.99 -10.54
C VAL A 46 12.38 0.59 -10.61
N GLU A 47 12.46 -0.14 -9.50
CA GLU A 47 11.90 -1.48 -9.36
C GLU A 47 10.42 -1.43 -8.96
N PRO A 48 9.46 -1.81 -9.84
CA PRO A 48 8.03 -1.65 -9.58
C PRO A 48 7.51 -2.39 -8.35
N ARG A 49 8.14 -3.52 -8.00
CA ARG A 49 7.76 -4.31 -6.83
C ARG A 49 8.09 -3.62 -5.52
N VAL A 50 9.22 -2.92 -5.46
CA VAL A 50 9.64 -2.16 -4.28
C VAL A 50 8.70 -0.98 -4.07
N ILE A 51 8.36 -0.27 -5.15
CA ILE A 51 7.40 0.84 -5.08
C ILE A 51 6.01 0.35 -4.70
N LEU A 52 5.54 -0.76 -5.28
CA LEU A 52 4.27 -1.38 -4.90
C LEU A 52 4.22 -1.73 -3.41
N ALA A 53 5.26 -2.38 -2.88
CA ALA A 53 5.34 -2.69 -1.46
C ALA A 53 5.35 -1.41 -0.60
N ALA A 54 6.17 -0.42 -0.96
CA ALA A 54 6.19 0.86 -0.24
C ALA A 54 4.80 1.52 -0.22
N CYS A 55 4.11 1.60 -1.36
CA CYS A 55 2.77 2.20 -1.43
C CYS A 55 1.73 1.48 -0.57
N TYR A 56 1.80 0.14 -0.48
CA TYR A 56 0.82 -0.64 0.28
C TYR A 56 1.11 -0.72 1.78
N PHE A 57 2.37 -0.54 2.20
CA PHE A 57 2.79 -0.71 3.59
C PHE A 57 3.23 0.59 4.29
N HIS A 58 3.29 1.73 3.58
CA HIS A 58 3.79 2.99 4.14
C HIS A 58 3.04 3.48 5.39
N ASP A 59 1.74 3.21 5.47
CA ASP A 59 0.84 3.77 6.48
C ASP A 59 0.50 2.76 7.60
N ILE A 60 1.04 1.54 7.50
CA ILE A 60 0.74 0.44 8.44
C ILE A 60 1.38 0.67 9.82
N VAL A 61 2.46 1.46 9.85
CA VAL A 61 3.21 1.73 11.08
C VAL A 61 2.63 2.96 11.83
N GLY A 62 1.67 3.68 11.25
CA GLY A 62 1.04 4.86 11.85
C GLY A 62 0.20 4.54 13.09
N ASP A 63 -0.56 3.44 13.06
CA ASP A 63 -1.40 3.04 14.20
C ASP A 63 -0.61 2.51 15.41
N ALA A 64 0.64 2.09 15.21
CA ALA A 64 1.52 1.65 16.30
C ALA A 64 2.13 2.82 17.09
N ALA A 65 2.17 4.02 16.53
CA ALA A 65 2.73 5.20 17.19
C ALA A 65 1.79 5.81 18.25
N ASN A 66 0.50 5.48 18.23
CA ASN A 66 -0.50 6.00 19.17
C ASN A 66 -0.73 5.10 20.41
N LEU A 67 0.05 4.04 20.58
CA LEU A 67 -0.02 3.13 21.75
C LEU A 67 1.13 3.34 22.76
N LEU A 68 1.98 4.35 22.56
CA LEU A 68 3.13 4.65 23.44
C LEU A 68 3.35 6.15 23.73
N ILE A 69 2.29 6.97 23.74
CA ILE A 69 2.30 8.30 24.38
C ILE A 69 1.09 8.44 25.29
#